data_AF-A0A645AYM4-F1
#
_entry.id   AF-A0A645AYM4-F1
#
_cell.length_a   1.000
_cell.length_b   1.000
_cell.length_c   1.000
_cell.angle_alpha   90.00
_cell.angle_beta   90.00
_cell.angle_gamma   90.00
#
_symmetry.space_group_name_H-M   'P 1'
#
loop_
_entity.id
_entity.type
_entity.pdbx_description
1 polymer ?
#
loop_
_entity_poly.entity_id
_entity_poly.type
_entity_poly.pdbx_seq_one_letter_code
_entity_poly.pdbx_strand_id
1 'polypeptide(L)'
;MKKLKDMLPFLLVTLFSFYLLPLFIKDTGSAILILLIIIPVIGFVCSMIYGLKKPFSLFYSVIVAILFIPSIFIFYNSSAWIYTVVYGAIALIGSGIGAYISKNRK
;
A
#
# COMPACT_ATOMS: atom_id res chain seq x y z
N MET A 1 -8.73 -19.73 2.24
CA MET A 1 -9.33 -18.61 3.01
C MET A 1 -8.47 -18.13 4.19
N LYS A 2 -7.77 -18.99 4.96
CA LYS A 2 -6.90 -18.55 6.09
C LYS A 2 -5.83 -17.51 5.69
N LYS A 3 -5.20 -17.64 4.52
CA LYS A 3 -4.18 -16.69 4.02
C LYS A 3 -4.70 -15.25 3.83
N LEU A 4 -5.96 -15.07 3.42
CA LEU A 4 -6.57 -13.75 3.18
C LEU A 4 -6.92 -13.06 4.49
N LYS A 5 -7.44 -13.80 5.47
CA LYS A 5 -7.73 -13.29 6.82
C LYS A 5 -6.47 -12.75 7.52
N ASP A 6 -5.32 -13.34 7.23
CA ASP A 6 -4.03 -12.92 7.77
C ASP A 6 -3.49 -11.62 7.14
N MET A 7 -3.86 -11.33 5.89
CA MET A 7 -3.50 -10.09 5.18
C MET A 7 -4.43 -8.93 5.55
N LEU A 8 -5.65 -9.25 5.96
CA LEU A 8 -6.77 -8.34 6.14
C LEU A 8 -6.45 -7.10 6.99
N PRO A 9 -5.79 -7.20 8.16
CA PRO A 9 -5.46 -6.01 8.97
C PRO A 9 -4.55 -5.02 8.23
N PHE A 10 -3.58 -5.53 7.46
CA PHE A 10 -2.64 -4.71 6.70
C PHE A 10 -3.31 -4.09 5.49
N LEU A 11 -4.12 -4.89 4.78
CA LEU A 11 -4.94 -4.40 3.66
C LEU A 11 -5.93 -3.32 4.11
N LEU A 12 -6.51 -3.43 5.30
CA LEU A 12 -7.40 -2.40 5.85
C LEU A 12 -6.66 -1.09 6.12
N VAL A 13 -5.45 -1.13 6.71
CA VAL A 13 -4.64 0.08 6.92
C VAL A 13 -4.30 0.74 5.58
N THR A 14 -3.89 -0.05 4.59
CA THR A 14 -3.61 0.45 3.24
C THR A 14 -4.87 1.02 2.57
N LEU A 15 -6.01 0.33 2.70
CA LEU A 15 -7.30 0.80 2.20
C LEU A 15 -7.67 2.13 2.84
N PHE A 16 -7.62 2.25 4.17
CA PHE A 16 -7.92 3.52 4.82
C PHE A 16 -6.98 4.64 4.36
N SER A 17 -5.71 4.35 4.14
CA SER A 17 -4.78 5.35 3.60
C SER A 17 -5.17 5.84 2.20
N PHE A 18 -5.66 4.96 1.32
CA PHE A 18 -6.06 5.32 -0.05
C PHE A 18 -7.39 6.07 -0.15
N TYR A 19 -8.23 6.05 0.90
CA TYR A 19 -9.58 6.63 0.82
C TYR A 19 -9.83 7.73 1.87
N LEU A 20 -9.12 7.71 3.01
CA LEU A 20 -9.23 8.78 4.01
C LEU A 20 -8.26 9.92 3.75
N LEU A 21 -7.00 9.63 3.36
CA LEU A 21 -6.02 10.67 3.12
C LEU A 21 -6.38 11.60 1.95
N PRO A 22 -6.94 11.12 0.82
CA PRO A 22 -7.31 12.01 -0.26
C PRO A 22 -8.38 13.05 0.11
N LEU A 23 -9.18 12.80 1.17
CA LEU A 23 -10.17 13.76 1.67
C LEU A 23 -9.54 15.05 2.22
N PHE A 24 -8.24 15.02 2.53
CA PHE A 24 -7.49 16.19 3.00
C PHE A 24 -6.81 16.98 1.87
N ILE A 25 -6.99 16.58 0.61
CA ILE A 25 -6.46 17.31 -0.55
C ILE A 25 -7.30 18.57 -0.77
N LYS A 26 -6.66 19.74 -0.64
CA LYS A 26 -7.28 21.07 -0.85
C LYS A 26 -6.75 21.78 -2.08
N ASP A 27 -5.49 21.51 -2.41
CA ASP A 27 -4.73 22.13 -3.50
C ASP A 27 -3.72 21.13 -4.07
N THR A 28 -3.08 21.51 -5.18
CA THR A 28 -2.09 20.67 -5.87
C THR A 28 -0.90 20.30 -4.97
N GLY A 29 -0.44 21.21 -4.11
CA GLY A 29 0.66 20.95 -3.19
C GLY A 29 0.31 19.86 -2.18
N SER A 30 -0.88 19.94 -1.59
CA SER A 30 -1.41 18.90 -0.69
C SER A 30 -1.60 17.56 -1.39
N ALA A 31 -2.05 17.55 -2.65
CA ALA A 31 -2.17 16.34 -3.47
C ALA A 31 -0.82 15.66 -3.67
N ILE A 32 0.20 16.43 -4.08
CA ILE A 32 1.56 15.94 -4.29
C ILE A 32 2.12 15.34 -2.99
N LEU A 33 1.99 16.06 -1.87
CA LEU A 33 2.49 15.60 -0.58
C LEU A 33 1.82 14.29 -0.14
N ILE A 34 0.49 14.21 -0.23
CA ILE A 34 -0.25 13.02 0.17
C ILE A 34 0.09 11.82 -0.73
N LEU A 35 0.08 12.02 -2.05
CA LEU A 35 0.23 10.96 -3.05
C LEU A 35 1.67 10.45 -3.17
N LEU A 36 2.67 11.34 -3.07
CA LEU A 36 4.07 11.00 -3.30
C LEU A 36 4.85 10.69 -2.02
N ILE A 37 4.36 11.12 -0.86
CA ILE A 37 5.09 10.98 0.40
C ILE A 37 4.27 10.18 1.40
N ILE A 38 3.12 10.70 1.84
CA ILE A 38 2.38 10.10 2.97
C ILE A 38 1.90 8.69 2.63
N ILE A 39 1.16 8.54 1.51
CA ILE A 39 0.61 7.24 1.10
C ILE A 39 1.75 6.20 0.86
N PRO A 40 2.82 6.51 0.09
CA PRO A 40 3.98 5.64 -0.06
C PRO A 40 4.62 5.19 1.24
N VAL A 41 4.86 6.10 2.19
CA VAL A 41 5.50 5.79 3.46
C VAL A 41 4.63 4.86 4.28
N ILE A 42 3.32 5.14 4.40
CA ILE A 42 2.38 4.27 5.11
C ILE A 42 2.30 2.90 4.44
N GLY A 43 2.18 2.85 3.11
CA GLY A 43 2.13 1.62 2.33
C GLY A 43 3.39 0.76 2.49
N PHE A 44 4.57 1.40 2.47
CA PHE A 44 5.85 0.73 2.68
C PHE A 44 5.96 0.16 4.09
N VAL A 45 5.74 0.97 5.12
CA VAL A 45 5.84 0.55 6.52
C VAL A 45 4.84 -0.56 6.82
N CYS A 46 3.58 -0.42 6.39
CA CYS A 46 2.56 -1.44 6.59
C CYS A 46 2.94 -2.77 5.93
N SER A 47 3.42 -2.72 4.69
CA SER A 47 3.85 -3.91 3.95
C SER A 47 5.10 -4.55 4.53
N MET A 48 6.03 -3.75 5.06
CA MET A 48 7.19 -4.25 5.79
C MET A 48 6.80 -4.97 7.08
N ILE A 49 5.87 -4.41 7.86
CA ILE A 49 5.33 -5.10 9.05
C ILE A 49 4.61 -6.39 8.66
N TYR A 50 3.86 -6.39 7.55
CA TYR A 50 3.26 -7.61 7.00
C TYR A 50 4.34 -8.67 6.73
N GLY A 51 5.41 -8.32 6.01
CA GLY A 51 6.51 -9.24 5.71
C GLY A 51 7.25 -9.74 6.96
N LEU A 52 7.37 -8.91 8.01
CA LEU A 52 7.97 -9.33 9.28
C LEU A 52 7.15 -10.43 9.98
N LYS A 53 5.82 -10.36 9.87
CA LYS A 53 4.88 -11.23 10.59
C LYS A 53 4.38 -12.43 9.77
N LYS A 54 4.39 -12.34 8.45
CA LYS A 54 3.77 -13.30 7.53
C LYS A 54 4.73 -13.65 6.40
N PRO A 55 4.62 -14.85 5.81
CA PRO A 55 5.44 -15.22 4.67
C PRO A 55 5.21 -14.28 3.49
N PHE A 56 6.28 -14.04 2.75
CA PHE A 56 6.25 -13.25 1.52
C PHE A 56 5.17 -13.76 0.55
N SER A 57 4.44 -12.84 -0.06
CA SER A 57 3.33 -13.16 -0.96
C SER A 57 3.17 -12.09 -2.04
N LEU A 58 3.45 -12.44 -3.30
CA LEU A 58 3.16 -11.57 -4.46
C LEU A 58 1.69 -11.17 -4.53
N PHE A 59 0.80 -12.08 -4.11
CA PHE A 59 -0.63 -11.84 -4.11
C PHE A 59 -1.05 -10.67 -3.21
N TYR A 60 -0.33 -10.42 -2.12
CA TYR A 60 -0.60 -9.28 -1.24
C TYR A 60 -0.35 -7.96 -1.98
N SER A 61 0.79 -7.83 -2.67
CA SER A 61 1.16 -6.64 -3.45
C SER A 61 0.21 -6.37 -4.61
N VAL A 62 -0.27 -7.42 -5.28
CA VAL A 62 -1.28 -7.30 -6.34
C VAL A 62 -2.60 -6.78 -5.78
N ILE A 63 -3.04 -7.27 -4.61
CA ILE A 63 -4.25 -6.73 -3.96
C ILE A 63 -4.05 -5.25 -3.64
N VAL A 64 -2.92 -4.85 -3.05
CA VAL A 64 -2.64 -3.44 -2.74
C VAL A 64 -2.75 -2.55 -3.99
N ALA A 65 -2.19 -2.98 -5.12
CA ALA A 65 -2.33 -2.25 -6.39
C ALA A 65 -3.81 -2.10 -6.79
N ILE A 66 -4.57 -3.20 -6.76
CA ILE A 66 -5.99 -3.20 -7.13
C ILE A 66 -6.83 -2.30 -6.21
N LEU A 67 -6.54 -2.27 -4.89
CA LEU A 67 -7.28 -1.45 -3.93
C LEU A 67 -7.16 0.06 -4.19
N PHE A 68 -6.10 0.49 -4.87
CA PHE A 68 -5.93 1.89 -5.27
C PHE A 68 -6.79 2.27 -6.48
N ILE A 69 -7.11 1.33 -7.37
CA ILE A 69 -7.80 1.65 -8.64
C ILE A 69 -9.12 2.41 -8.43
N PRO A 70 -10.03 2.01 -7.52
CA PRO A 70 -11.28 2.74 -7.34
C PRO A 70 -11.07 4.15 -6.79
N SER A 71 -10.00 4.39 -6.01
CA SER A 71 -9.72 5.74 -5.48
C SER A 71 -9.33 6.72 -6.60
N ILE A 72 -8.78 6.23 -7.72
CA ILE A 72 -8.49 7.04 -8.92
C ILE A 72 -9.76 7.72 -9.43
N PHE A 73 -10.86 6.98 -9.54
CA PHE A 73 -12.11 7.50 -10.06
C PHE A 73 -12.84 8.43 -9.09
N ILE A 74 -12.56 8.29 -7.78
CA ILE A 74 -13.24 9.07 -6.73
C ILE A 74 -12.51 10.38 -6.45
N PHE A 75 -11.17 10.36 -6.38
CA PHE A 75 -10.37 11.47 -5.86
C PHE A 75 -9.34 12.04 -6.83
N TYR A 76 -8.98 11.32 -7.89
CA TYR A 76 -7.86 11.67 -8.76
C TYR A 76 -8.27 11.80 -10.22
N ASN A 77 -7.28 12.08 -11.08
CA ASN A 77 -7.45 12.18 -12.53
C ASN A 77 -6.69 11.04 -13.25
N SER A 78 -6.75 11.03 -14.58
CA SER A 78 -6.13 10.00 -15.43
C SER A 78 -4.61 9.88 -15.30
N SER A 79 -3.90 10.90 -14.81
CA SER A 79 -2.46 10.78 -14.57
C SER A 79 -2.14 9.86 -13.38
N ALA A 80 -3.09 9.60 -12.48
CA ALA A 80 -2.84 8.82 -11.28
C ALA A 80 -2.72 7.31 -11.51
N TRP A 81 -3.01 6.82 -12.71
CA TRP A 81 -2.88 5.39 -13.05
C TRP A 81 -1.49 4.81 -12.78
N ILE A 82 -0.44 5.61 -12.98
CA ILE A 82 0.95 5.19 -12.71
C ILE A 82 1.14 4.76 -11.25
N TYR A 83 0.42 5.37 -10.30
CA TYR A 83 0.57 5.07 -8.88
C TYR A 83 0.01 3.70 -8.50
N THR A 84 -0.85 3.11 -9.32
CA THR A 84 -1.29 1.71 -9.17
C THR A 84 -0.08 0.76 -9.18
N VAL A 85 0.81 0.94 -10.16
CA VAL A 85 2.02 0.12 -10.29
C VAL A 85 3.02 0.48 -9.20
N VAL A 86 3.19 1.77 -8.90
CA VAL A 86 4.12 2.25 -7.87
C VAL A 86 3.74 1.70 -6.49
N TYR A 87 2.48 1.78 -6.08
CA TYR A 87 2.03 1.28 -4.78
C TYR A 87 2.10 -0.24 -4.67
N GLY A 88 1.81 -0.96 -5.78
CA GLY A 88 2.07 -2.39 -5.87
C GLY A 88 3.56 -2.73 -5.67
N ALA A 89 4.45 -2.00 -6.34
CA ALA A 89 5.90 -2.18 -6.21
C ALA A 89 6.40 -1.85 -4.80
N ILE A 90 5.91 -0.77 -4.19
CA ILE A 90 6.22 -0.41 -2.80
C ILE A 90 5.80 -1.52 -1.85
N ALA A 91 4.59 -2.06 -2.01
CA ALA A 91 4.10 -3.15 -1.18
C ALA A 91 4.95 -4.43 -1.34
N LEU A 92 5.37 -4.72 -2.58
CA LEU A 92 6.26 -5.82 -2.91
C LEU A 92 7.64 -5.68 -2.22
N ILE A 93 8.27 -4.53 -2.39
CA ILE A 93 9.60 -4.26 -1.79
C ILE A 93 9.51 -4.27 -0.27
N GLY A 94 8.52 -3.57 0.31
CA GLY A 94 8.33 -3.53 1.76
C GLY A 94 8.12 -4.92 2.34
N SER A 95 7.18 -5.70 1.79
CA SER A 95 6.92 -7.08 2.26
C SER A 95 8.11 -8.03 2.04
N GLY A 96 8.87 -7.86 0.95
CA GLY A 96 10.10 -8.60 0.69
C GLY A 96 11.19 -8.31 1.74
N ILE A 97 11.44 -7.04 2.03
CA ILE A 97 12.39 -6.61 3.08
C ILE A 97 11.97 -7.17 4.44
N GLY A 98 10.69 -7.02 4.80
CA GLY A 98 10.17 -7.55 6.06
C GLY A 98 10.36 -9.07 6.18
N ALA A 99 10.06 -9.82 5.12
CA ALA A 99 10.22 -11.27 5.12
C ALA A 99 11.68 -11.69 5.22
N TYR A 100 12.59 -10.99 4.54
CA TYR A 100 14.03 -11.23 4.64
C TYR A 100 14.55 -11.02 6.06
N ILE A 101 14.16 -9.91 6.71
CA ILE A 101 14.53 -9.63 8.10
C ILE A 101 13.98 -10.70 9.05
N SER A 102 12.73 -11.12 8.86
CA SER A 102 12.09 -12.16 9.69
C SER A 102 12.82 -13.50 9.60
N LYS A 103 13.30 -13.85 8.39
CA LYS A 103 14.08 -15.07 8.16
C LYS A 103 15.43 -15.05 8.89
N ASN A 104 16.11 -13.91 8.92
CA ASN A 104 17.43 -13.77 9.57
C ASN A 104 17.36 -13.63 11.10
N ARG A 105 16.15 -13.48 11.68
CA ARG A 105 15.94 -13.46 13.14
C ARG A 105 15.66 -14.84 13.75
N LYS A 106 15.49 -15.86 12.91
CA LYS A 106 15.27 -17.25 13.31
C LYS A 106 16.53 -18.05 13.09
#